data_AF-A0A350UUB1-F1
#
_entry.id   AF-A0A350UUB1-F1
#
_cell.length_a   1.000
_cell.length_b   1.000
_cell.length_c   1.000
_cell.angle_alpha   90.00
_cell.angle_beta   90.00
_cell.angle_gamma   90.00
#
_symmetry.space_group_name_H-M   'P 1'
#
loop_
_entity.id
_entity.type
_entity.pdbx_description
1 polymer ?
#
loop_
_entity_poly.entity_id
_entity_poly.type
_entity_poly.pdbx_seq_one_letter_code
_entity_poly.pdbx_strand_id
1 'polypeptide(L)'
;TTTLQMWEKNNKVKFLRAFFVWNSVPWEDSVVYDTIRNIKVIKEMLDMNQRPVKRAADEYKFLLQDVLIIYYTLRGALSPDFMEHAEPIMSELLKKFLDGLHDPEVIEEEYLNLYSNAIVYGLEEALEGPYKKAGLDILTVENWPVEKINWVPQELRENLGRSLTETFASFKTNLEKNNA
;
A
#
# COMPACT_ATOMS: atom_id res chain seq x y z
N THR A 1 -5.39 16.64 5.79
CA THR A 1 -5.73 15.25 5.47
C THR A 1 -6.38 15.22 4.11
N THR A 2 -5.82 14.48 3.16
CA THR A 2 -6.39 14.34 1.81
C THR A 2 -6.86 12.90 1.68
N THR A 3 -8.15 12.71 1.42
CA THR A 3 -8.71 11.36 1.30
C THR A 3 -8.94 11.07 -0.17
N LEU A 4 -8.35 9.99 -0.68
CA LEU A 4 -8.66 9.49 -2.01
C LEU A 4 -9.79 8.49 -1.90
N GLN A 5 -10.83 8.77 -2.67
CA GLN A 5 -11.98 7.90 -2.81
C GLN A 5 -12.05 7.50 -4.28
N MET A 6 -11.96 6.20 -4.56
CA MET A 6 -12.18 5.68 -5.90
C MET A 6 -13.61 5.16 -6.01
N TRP A 7 -14.34 5.73 -6.95
CA TRP A 7 -15.73 5.38 -7.24
C TRP A 7 -15.78 4.51 -8.50
N GLU A 8 -16.53 3.42 -8.44
CA GLU A 8 -16.93 2.70 -9.66
C GLU A 8 -18.04 3.47 -10.39
N LYS A 9 -18.18 3.23 -11.69
CA LYS A 9 -19.28 3.69 -12.57
C LYS A 9 -20.70 3.54 -11.98
N ASN A 10 -20.90 2.62 -11.04
CA ASN A 10 -22.19 2.38 -10.37
C ASN A 10 -22.37 3.16 -9.05
N ASN A 11 -21.54 4.17 -8.76
CA ASN A 11 -21.55 4.96 -7.52
C ASN A 11 -21.42 4.11 -6.23
N LYS A 12 -20.82 2.92 -6.32
CA LYS A 12 -20.39 2.15 -5.14
C LYS A 12 -18.90 2.40 -4.91
N VAL A 13 -18.55 2.82 -3.70
CA VAL A 13 -17.15 2.92 -3.27
C VAL A 13 -16.63 1.50 -3.07
N LYS A 14 -15.65 1.09 -3.87
CA LYS A 14 -14.93 -0.18 -3.66
C LYS A 14 -13.61 0.00 -2.93
N PHE A 15 -13.00 1.20 -3.02
CA PHE A 15 -11.73 1.53 -2.38
C PHE A 15 -11.75 2.94 -1.80
N LEU A 16 -11.51 3.03 -0.50
CA LEU A 16 -11.32 4.28 0.24
C LEU A 16 -9.99 4.21 0.96
N ARG A 17 -9.07 5.17 0.71
CA ARG A 17 -7.90 5.37 1.57
C ARG A 17 -7.72 6.86 1.86
N ALA A 18 -7.73 7.18 3.14
CA ALA A 18 -7.28 8.47 3.63
C ALA A 18 -5.77 8.44 3.78
N PHE A 19 -5.07 9.46 3.26
CA PHE A 19 -3.65 9.68 3.56
C PHE A 19 -3.49 11.10 4.09
N PHE A 20 -2.52 11.26 4.97
CA PHE A 20 -2.25 12.55 5.57
C PHE A 20 -1.26 13.30 4.69
N VAL A 21 -1.77 14.18 3.83
CA VAL A 21 -0.90 15.14 3.13
C VAL A 21 -0.56 16.26 4.10
N TRP A 22 0.75 16.47 4.27
CA TRP A 22 1.30 17.57 5.06
C TRP A 22 1.74 18.68 4.10
N ASN A 23 1.23 19.89 4.29
CA ASN A 23 1.42 21.00 3.35
C ASN A 23 2.88 21.48 3.20
N SER A 24 3.81 20.98 4.02
CA SER A 24 5.23 21.34 3.98
C SER A 24 6.09 20.45 3.08
N VAL A 25 5.54 19.37 2.51
CA VAL A 25 6.22 18.46 1.59
C VAL A 25 5.33 18.17 0.37
N PRO A 26 5.90 17.73 -0.76
CA PRO A 26 5.11 17.16 -1.87
C PRO A 26 4.16 16.07 -1.37
N TRP A 27 2.98 15.96 -1.98
CA TRP A 27 1.97 15.00 -1.53
C TRP A 27 2.42 13.55 -1.77
N GLU A 28 3.26 13.33 -2.79
CA GLU A 28 3.91 12.05 -3.11
C GLU A 28 4.74 11.57 -1.91
N ASP A 29 5.50 12.48 -1.31
CA ASP A 29 6.33 12.17 -0.14
C ASP A 29 5.47 11.75 1.06
N SER A 30 4.34 12.44 1.23
CA SER A 30 3.36 12.10 2.27
C SER A 30 2.76 10.70 2.06
N VAL A 31 2.48 10.31 0.80
CA VAL A 31 1.96 8.97 0.45
C VAL A 31 3.01 7.88 0.71
N VAL A 32 4.26 8.11 0.33
CA VAL A 32 5.34 7.16 0.59
C VAL A 32 5.59 7.01 2.09
N TYR A 33 5.60 8.10 2.85
CA TYR A 33 5.75 8.05 4.30
C TYR A 33 4.56 7.36 5.00
N ASP A 34 3.32 7.64 4.60
CA ASP A 34 2.14 6.94 5.12
C ASP A 34 2.19 5.43 4.84
N THR A 35 2.83 5.03 3.74
CA THR A 35 3.04 3.62 3.40
C THR A 35 3.97 2.91 4.38
N ILE A 36 4.97 3.59 4.94
CA ILE A 36 5.80 3.04 6.04
C ILE A 36 4.93 2.72 7.25
N ARG A 37 4.09 3.68 7.68
CA ARG A 37 3.19 3.48 8.82
C ARG A 37 2.26 2.29 8.59
N ASN A 38 1.71 2.18 7.38
CA ASN A 38 0.76 1.12 7.09
C ASN A 38 1.43 -0.26 6.98
N ILE A 39 2.68 -0.33 6.48
CA ILE A 39 3.47 -1.58 6.55
C ILE A 39 3.63 -2.06 8.00
N LYS A 40 3.95 -1.15 8.94
CA LYS A 40 4.04 -1.48 10.37
C LYS A 40 2.73 -2.10 10.89
N VAL A 41 1.57 -1.53 10.50
CA VAL A 41 0.24 -2.03 10.89
C VAL A 41 -0.07 -3.39 10.27
N ILE A 42 0.09 -3.56 8.96
CA ILE A 42 -0.25 -4.84 8.30
C ILE A 42 0.68 -5.97 8.75
N LYS A 43 1.93 -5.65 9.14
CA LYS A 43 2.89 -6.62 9.65
C LYS A 43 2.46 -7.24 10.97
N GLU A 44 1.68 -6.54 11.80
CA GLU A 44 1.10 -7.12 13.02
C GLU A 44 0.22 -8.35 12.73
N MET A 45 -0.32 -8.46 11.51
CA MET A 45 -1.17 -9.58 11.09
C MET A 45 -0.50 -10.53 10.09
N LEU A 46 0.55 -10.08 9.40
CA LEU A 46 1.24 -10.83 8.34
C LEU A 46 2.65 -11.31 8.72
N ASP A 47 3.14 -11.00 9.93
CA ASP A 47 4.44 -11.48 10.42
C ASP A 47 4.44 -13.01 10.55
N MET A 48 5.19 -13.70 9.68
CA MET A 48 5.25 -15.15 9.66
C MET A 48 5.93 -15.76 10.89
N ASN A 49 6.64 -14.94 11.67
CA ASN A 49 7.23 -15.35 12.94
C ASN A 49 6.20 -15.39 14.08
N GLN A 50 5.00 -14.87 13.84
CA GLN A 50 3.89 -14.87 14.79
C GLN A 50 2.78 -15.76 14.28
N ARG A 51 2.20 -16.58 15.15
CA ARG A 51 1.07 -17.41 14.77
C ARG A 51 -0.13 -16.51 14.45
N PRO A 52 -0.82 -16.71 13.30
CA PRO A 52 -2.03 -15.96 12.97
C PRO A 52 -3.05 -16.05 14.11
N VAL A 53 -3.47 -14.90 14.63
CA VAL A 53 -4.58 -14.81 15.58
C VAL A 53 -5.85 -14.65 14.76
N LYS A 54 -6.85 -15.49 15.00
CA LYS A 54 -8.12 -15.41 14.28
C LYS A 54 -8.80 -14.05 14.53
N ARG A 55 -9.12 -13.33 13.46
CA ARG A 55 -9.84 -12.05 13.46
C ARG A 55 -11.19 -12.16 12.77
N ALA A 56 -12.00 -11.10 12.86
CA ALA A 56 -13.22 -11.00 12.08
C ALA A 56 -12.90 -10.86 10.58
N ALA A 57 -13.78 -11.37 9.71
CA ALA A 57 -13.60 -11.29 8.25
C ALA A 57 -13.45 -9.83 7.75
N ASP A 58 -14.14 -8.87 8.38
CA ASP A 58 -13.99 -7.47 8.02
C ASP A 58 -12.57 -6.94 8.29
N GLU A 59 -11.92 -7.37 9.39
CA GLU A 59 -10.53 -6.99 9.69
C GLU A 59 -9.58 -7.52 8.61
N TYR A 60 -9.74 -8.79 8.20
CA TYR A 60 -8.96 -9.34 7.10
C TYR A 60 -9.22 -8.61 5.78
N LYS A 61 -10.47 -8.28 5.49
CA LYS A 61 -10.80 -7.54 4.26
C LYS A 61 -10.15 -6.16 4.22
N PHE A 62 -10.12 -5.43 5.35
CA PHE A 62 -9.40 -4.15 5.43
C PHE A 62 -7.90 -4.34 5.24
N LEU A 63 -7.30 -5.35 5.87
CA LEU A 63 -5.89 -5.70 5.68
C LEU A 63 -5.56 -6.00 4.21
N LEU A 64 -6.36 -6.86 3.55
CA LEU A 64 -6.18 -7.20 2.14
C LEU A 64 -6.25 -5.97 1.23
N GLN A 65 -7.17 -5.04 1.54
CA GLN A 65 -7.26 -3.76 0.86
C GLN A 65 -6.00 -2.92 1.06
N ASP A 66 -5.49 -2.83 2.29
CA ASP A 66 -4.27 -2.08 2.59
C ASP A 66 -3.05 -2.67 1.89
N VAL A 67 -2.92 -4.01 1.82
CA VAL A 67 -1.84 -4.69 1.10
C VAL A 67 -1.90 -4.34 -0.39
N LEU A 68 -3.07 -4.41 -1.04
CA LEU A 68 -3.20 -4.03 -2.44
C LEU A 68 -2.73 -2.59 -2.67
N ILE A 69 -3.14 -1.66 -1.80
CA ILE A 69 -2.77 -0.26 -1.98
C ILE A 69 -1.27 -0.06 -1.76
N ILE A 70 -0.68 -0.70 -0.75
CA ILE A 70 0.77 -0.66 -0.51
C ILE A 70 1.52 -1.23 -1.73
N TYR A 71 1.11 -2.40 -2.22
CA TYR A 71 1.72 -3.05 -3.38
C TYR A 71 1.75 -2.13 -4.61
N TYR A 72 0.59 -1.60 -5.01
CA TYR A 72 0.52 -0.72 -6.17
C TYR A 72 1.16 0.65 -5.94
N THR A 73 1.23 1.13 -4.69
CA THR A 73 1.99 2.34 -4.34
C THR A 73 3.49 2.12 -4.51
N LEU A 74 3.99 0.94 -4.11
CA LEU A 74 5.42 0.62 -4.11
C LEU A 74 5.90 -0.03 -5.41
N ARG A 75 5.01 -0.34 -6.36
CA ARG A 75 5.31 -1.14 -7.56
C ARG A 75 6.57 -0.70 -8.31
N GLY A 76 6.82 0.60 -8.42
CA GLY A 76 8.02 1.16 -9.07
C GLY A 76 9.34 0.95 -8.32
N ALA A 77 9.29 0.58 -7.04
CA ALA A 77 10.43 0.32 -6.17
C ALA A 77 10.57 -1.16 -5.74
N LEU A 78 9.64 -2.03 -6.15
CA LEU A 78 9.71 -3.46 -5.86
C LEU A 78 10.83 -4.11 -6.69
N SER A 79 11.50 -5.11 -6.10
CA SER A 79 12.49 -5.90 -6.83
C SER A 79 11.82 -6.75 -7.92
N PRO A 80 12.49 -7.01 -9.06
CA PRO A 80 11.97 -7.90 -10.10
C PRO A 80 11.58 -9.29 -9.57
N ASP A 81 12.45 -9.88 -8.74
CA ASP A 81 12.23 -11.20 -8.15
C ASP A 81 10.98 -11.23 -7.27
N PHE A 82 10.77 -10.19 -6.45
CA PHE A 82 9.55 -10.10 -5.65
C PHE A 82 8.31 -9.93 -6.52
N MET A 83 8.38 -9.08 -7.56
CA MET A 83 7.25 -8.88 -8.49
C MET A 83 6.87 -10.15 -9.25
N GLU A 84 7.83 -10.96 -9.68
CA GLU A 84 7.57 -12.23 -10.38
C GLU A 84 6.68 -13.15 -9.53
N HIS A 85 6.91 -13.17 -8.22
CA HIS A 85 6.12 -13.96 -7.27
C HIS A 85 4.83 -13.28 -6.82
N ALA A 86 4.85 -11.97 -6.58
CA ALA A 86 3.74 -11.23 -6.00
C ALA A 86 2.67 -10.83 -7.03
N GLU A 87 3.02 -10.53 -8.27
CA GLU A 87 2.08 -9.99 -9.26
C GLU A 87 0.87 -10.93 -9.53
N PRO A 88 1.02 -12.26 -9.66
CA PRO A 88 -0.13 -13.16 -9.83
C PRO A 88 -1.08 -13.13 -8.61
N ILE A 89 -0.53 -13.08 -7.40
CA ILE A 89 -1.29 -13.05 -6.15
C ILE A 89 -2.06 -11.73 -6.05
N MET A 90 -1.37 -10.61 -6.27
CA MET A 90 -1.96 -9.27 -6.19
C MET A 90 -3.02 -9.04 -7.26
N SER A 91 -2.79 -9.54 -8.47
CA SER A 91 -3.74 -9.40 -9.59
C SER A 91 -5.03 -10.17 -9.34
N GLU A 92 -4.94 -11.41 -8.83
CA GLU A 92 -6.12 -12.21 -8.50
C GLU A 92 -6.88 -11.61 -7.31
N LEU A 93 -6.17 -11.16 -6.26
CA LEU A 93 -6.77 -10.46 -5.13
C LEU A 93 -7.51 -9.18 -5.58
N LEU A 94 -6.87 -8.37 -6.43
CA LEU A 94 -7.49 -7.16 -6.99
C LEU A 94 -8.77 -7.50 -7.76
N LYS A 95 -8.73 -8.54 -8.60
CA LYS A 95 -9.91 -9.00 -9.34
C LYS A 95 -11.03 -9.41 -8.40
N LYS A 96 -10.76 -10.20 -7.36
CA LYS A 96 -11.76 -10.59 -6.35
C LYS A 96 -12.38 -9.38 -5.65
N PHE A 97 -11.60 -8.35 -5.33
CA PHE A 97 -12.14 -7.09 -4.81
C PHE A 97 -13.04 -6.37 -5.80
N LEU A 98 -12.62 -6.29 -7.07
CA LEU A 98 -13.40 -5.66 -8.13
C LEU A 98 -14.70 -6.42 -8.42
N ASP A 99 -14.72 -7.74 -8.29
CA ASP A 99 -15.92 -8.55 -8.48
C ASP A 99 -16.87 -8.52 -7.26
N GLY A 100 -16.37 -8.07 -6.09
CA GLY A 100 -17.14 -7.93 -4.86
C GLY A 100 -16.80 -9.00 -3.84
N LEU A 101 -15.66 -8.83 -3.16
CA LEU A 101 -15.19 -9.74 -2.11
C LEU A 101 -16.03 -9.57 -0.81
N HIS A 102 -16.97 -10.48 -0.56
CA HIS A 102 -17.85 -10.44 0.62
C HIS A 102 -17.95 -11.77 1.38
N ASP A 103 -17.49 -12.86 0.79
CA ASP A 103 -17.53 -14.19 1.41
C ASP A 103 -16.44 -14.30 2.49
N PRO A 104 -16.79 -14.54 3.77
CA PRO A 104 -15.82 -14.68 4.86
C PRO A 104 -14.77 -15.77 4.64
N GLU A 105 -15.12 -16.89 4.03
CA GLU A 105 -14.18 -18.00 3.81
C GLU A 105 -13.14 -17.62 2.75
N VAL A 106 -13.59 -16.98 1.66
CA VAL A 106 -12.69 -16.48 0.60
C VAL A 106 -11.79 -15.36 1.14
N ILE A 107 -12.31 -14.49 2.00
CA ILE A 107 -11.51 -13.44 2.63
C ILE A 107 -10.40 -14.05 3.52
N GLU A 108 -10.73 -15.06 4.32
CA GLU A 108 -9.74 -15.74 5.18
C GLU A 108 -8.71 -16.51 4.33
N GLU A 109 -9.12 -17.14 3.24
CA GLU A 109 -8.22 -17.80 2.28
C GLU A 109 -7.21 -16.82 1.68
N GLU A 110 -7.65 -15.66 1.20
CA GLU A 110 -6.76 -14.63 0.66
C GLU A 110 -5.79 -14.09 1.72
N TYR A 111 -6.25 -13.90 2.96
CA TYR A 111 -5.37 -13.51 4.06
C TYR A 111 -4.27 -14.55 4.27
N LEU A 112 -4.63 -15.83 4.35
CA LEU A 112 -3.67 -16.93 4.53
C LEU A 112 -2.71 -17.06 3.34
N ASN A 113 -3.18 -16.77 2.12
CA ASN A 113 -2.36 -16.74 0.92
C ASN A 113 -1.27 -15.65 1.03
N LEU A 114 -1.62 -14.43 1.45
CA LEU A 114 -0.64 -13.36 1.68
C LEU A 114 0.35 -13.70 2.79
N TYR A 115 -0.15 -14.24 3.91
CA TYR A 115 0.67 -14.64 5.06
C TYR A 115 1.69 -15.73 4.66
N SER A 116 1.24 -16.78 3.98
CA SER A 116 2.08 -17.93 3.61
C SER A 116 3.13 -17.58 2.56
N ASN A 117 2.85 -16.59 1.71
CA ASN A 117 3.80 -16.09 0.70
C ASN A 117 4.70 -14.96 1.22
N ALA A 118 4.67 -14.64 2.51
CA ALA A 118 5.59 -13.66 3.11
C ALA A 118 5.51 -12.25 2.48
N ILE A 119 4.37 -11.88 1.90
CA ILE A 119 4.23 -10.68 1.05
C ILE A 119 4.70 -9.41 1.77
N VAL A 120 4.41 -9.29 3.06
CA VAL A 120 4.75 -8.09 3.84
C VAL A 120 6.26 -7.80 3.87
N TYR A 121 7.11 -8.83 3.81
CA TYR A 121 8.57 -8.62 3.86
C TYR A 121 9.13 -8.03 2.57
N GLY A 122 8.62 -8.45 1.40
CA GLY A 122 9.03 -7.82 0.14
C GLY A 122 8.56 -6.38 0.02
N LEU A 123 7.37 -6.08 0.56
CA LEU A 123 6.88 -4.69 0.67
C LEU A 123 7.74 -3.85 1.63
N GLU A 124 8.14 -4.42 2.76
CA GLU A 124 9.03 -3.78 3.73
C GLU A 124 10.43 -3.52 3.15
N GLU A 125 11.02 -4.51 2.48
CA GLU A 125 12.36 -4.43 1.88
C GLU A 125 12.48 -3.29 0.87
N ALA A 126 11.43 -3.08 0.05
CA ALA A 126 11.35 -2.00 -0.92
C ALA A 126 11.51 -0.61 -0.28
N LEU A 127 11.17 -0.46 0.99
CA LEU A 127 11.39 0.77 1.77
C LEU A 127 12.65 0.70 2.63
N GLU A 128 12.92 -0.42 3.30
CA GLU A 128 14.04 -0.54 4.25
C GLU A 128 15.37 -0.17 3.59
N GLY A 129 15.66 -0.71 2.41
CA GLY A 129 16.94 -0.49 1.71
C GLY A 129 17.27 1.00 1.53
N PRO A 130 16.41 1.78 0.84
CA PRO A 130 16.63 3.21 0.63
C PRO A 130 16.72 4.04 1.92
N TYR A 131 15.90 3.76 2.94
CA TYR A 131 15.93 4.50 4.20
C TYR A 131 17.17 4.18 5.05
N LYS A 132 17.60 2.92 5.04
CA LYS A 132 18.80 2.46 5.77
C LYS A 132 20.09 3.10 5.23
N LYS A 133 20.18 3.36 3.92
CA LYS A 133 21.28 4.15 3.32
C LYS A 133 21.36 5.56 3.90
N ALA A 134 20.26 6.11 4.40
CA ALA A 134 20.18 7.41 5.07
C ALA A 134 20.29 7.33 6.60
N GLY A 135 20.60 6.15 7.15
CA GLY A 135 20.71 5.92 8.61
C GLY A 135 19.35 5.90 9.33
N LEU A 136 18.26 5.63 8.60
CA LEU A 136 16.90 5.60 9.14
C LEU A 136 16.36 4.17 9.15
N ASP A 137 15.83 3.74 10.29
CA ASP A 137 15.16 2.45 10.45
C ASP A 137 13.63 2.65 10.40
N ILE A 138 13.00 2.08 9.37
CA ILE A 138 11.55 2.17 9.13
C ILE A 138 10.70 1.44 10.17
N LEU A 139 11.31 0.58 11.00
CA LEU A 139 10.62 -0.09 12.10
C LEU A 139 10.49 0.82 13.33
N THR A 140 11.36 1.82 13.45
CA THR A 140 11.44 2.76 14.57
C THR A 140 11.27 4.22 14.13
N VAL A 141 10.26 4.50 13.31
CA VAL A 141 9.96 5.85 12.78
C VAL A 141 9.76 6.88 13.89
N GLU A 142 9.22 6.46 15.04
CA GLU A 142 9.05 7.30 16.23
C GLU A 142 10.36 7.88 16.78
N ASN A 143 11.51 7.26 16.46
CA ASN A 143 12.83 7.71 16.90
C ASN A 143 13.54 8.58 15.87
N TRP A 144 12.90 8.86 14.72
CA TRP A 144 13.52 9.64 13.66
C TRP A 144 13.69 11.11 14.08
N PRO A 145 14.73 11.79 13.59
CA PRO A 145 14.85 13.23 13.76
C PRO A 145 13.61 13.96 13.23
N VAL A 146 13.22 15.05 13.88
CA VAL A 146 11.99 15.80 13.52
C VAL A 146 12.05 16.30 12.07
N GLU A 147 13.23 16.67 11.59
CA GLU A 147 13.49 17.08 10.20
C GLU A 147 13.35 15.94 9.17
N LYS A 148 13.26 14.68 9.63
CA LYS A 148 13.04 13.49 8.80
C LYS A 148 11.59 13.01 8.79
N ILE A 149 10.69 13.68 9.49
CA ILE A 149 9.24 13.41 9.39
C ILE A 149 8.78 13.71 7.95
N ASN A 150 8.13 12.74 7.31
CA ASN A 150 7.74 12.76 5.88
C ASN A 150 8.90 12.94 4.89
N TRP A 151 10.15 12.80 5.31
CA TRP A 151 11.27 12.82 4.39
C TRP A 151 11.33 11.50 3.64
N VAL A 152 11.55 11.56 2.32
CA VAL A 152 11.65 10.39 1.44
C VAL A 152 13.01 10.41 0.71
N PRO A 153 13.76 9.30 0.70
CA PRO A 153 14.97 9.15 -0.10
C PRO A 153 14.73 9.50 -1.57
N GLN A 154 15.73 10.16 -2.20
CA GLN A 154 15.63 10.56 -3.60
C GLN A 154 15.35 9.37 -4.54
N GLU A 155 15.99 8.23 -4.31
CA GLU A 155 15.77 6.98 -5.06
C GLU A 155 14.28 6.56 -5.05
N LEU A 156 13.61 6.64 -3.90
CA LEU A 156 12.17 6.35 -3.79
C LEU A 156 11.32 7.42 -4.47
N ARG A 157 11.70 8.70 -4.39
CA ARG A 157 10.99 9.78 -5.11
C ARG A 157 11.03 9.59 -6.61
N GLU A 158 12.18 9.18 -7.15
CA GLU A 158 12.36 8.96 -8.58
C GLU A 158 11.56 7.74 -9.06
N ASN A 159 11.61 6.64 -8.31
CA ASN A 159 10.94 5.40 -8.67
C ASN A 159 9.41 5.45 -8.45
N LEU A 160 8.95 6.12 -7.39
CA LEU A 160 7.54 6.14 -7.00
C LEU A 160 6.83 7.43 -7.41
N GLY A 161 7.49 8.58 -7.32
CA GLY A 161 6.87 9.88 -7.55
C GLY A 161 6.31 10.04 -8.98
N ARG A 162 7.05 9.53 -9.98
CA ARG A 162 6.56 9.51 -11.38
C ARG A 162 5.34 8.59 -11.51
N SER A 163 5.44 7.35 -11.03
CA SER A 163 4.36 6.36 -11.13
C SER A 163 3.07 6.88 -10.46
N LEU A 164 3.20 7.44 -9.25
CA LEU A 164 2.07 8.00 -8.52
C LEU A 164 1.45 9.17 -9.30
N THR A 165 2.26 10.13 -9.74
CA THR A 165 1.78 11.29 -10.51
C THR A 165 1.04 10.87 -11.79
N GLU A 166 1.57 9.91 -12.53
CA GLU A 166 0.94 9.38 -13.75
C GLU A 166 -0.40 8.68 -13.45
N THR A 167 -0.45 7.88 -12.39
CA THR A 167 -1.70 7.27 -11.91
C THR A 167 -2.76 8.32 -11.57
N PHE A 168 -2.40 9.38 -10.83
CA PHE A 168 -3.34 10.44 -10.49
C PHE A 168 -3.77 11.28 -11.70
N ALA A 169 -2.85 11.58 -12.61
CA ALA A 169 -3.18 12.29 -13.84
C ALA A 169 -4.21 11.50 -14.66
N SER A 170 -4.03 10.18 -14.78
CA SER A 170 -5.00 9.29 -15.47
C SER A 170 -6.38 9.33 -14.82
N PHE A 171 -6.46 9.23 -13.48
CA PHE A 171 -7.74 9.35 -12.76
C PHE A 171 -8.41 10.70 -13.00
N LYS A 172 -7.66 11.80 -12.88
CA LYS A 172 -8.17 13.15 -13.13
C LYS A 172 -8.73 13.28 -14.54
N THR A 173 -7.98 12.85 -15.55
CA THR A 173 -8.43 12.89 -16.95
C THR A 173 -9.69 12.05 -17.18
N ASN A 174 -9.81 10.87 -16.57
CA ASN A 174 -11.00 10.03 -16.72
C ASN A 174 -12.24 10.65 -16.04
N LEU A 175 -12.06 11.31 -14.90
CA LEU A 175 -13.15 12.05 -14.24
C LEU A 175 -13.59 13.26 -15.08
N GLU A 176 -12.65 14.01 -15.64
CA GLU A 176 -12.95 15.16 -16.51
C GLU A 176 -13.68 14.73 -17.79
N LYS A 177 -13.31 13.59 -18.39
CA LYS A 177 -13.98 13.03 -19.57
C LYS A 177 -15.41 12.54 -19.29
N ASN A 178 -15.69 12.04 -18.09
CA ASN A 178 -17.02 11.55 -17.71
C ASN A 178 -17.96 12.67 -17.21
N ASN A 179 -17.42 13.87 -16.95
CA ASN A 179 -18.17 15.06 -16.57
C ASN A 179 -18.41 16.03 -17.75
N ALA A 180 -18.01 15.64 -18.97
CA ALA A 180 -18.21 16.36 -20.23
C ALA A 180 -19.24 15.65 -21.11
#